data_AF-A0A8S3EQ18-F1
#
_entry.id   AF-A0A8S3EQ18-F1
#
_cell.length_a   1.000
_cell.length_b   1.000
_cell.length_c   1.000
_cell.angle_alpha   90.00
_cell.angle_beta   90.00
_cell.angle_gamma   90.00
#
_symmetry.space_group_name_H-M   'P 1'
#
loop_
_entity.id
_entity.type
_entity.pdbx_description
1 polymer ?
#
loop_
_entity_poly.entity_id
_entity_poly.type
_entity_poly.pdbx_seq_one_letter_code
_entity_poly.pdbx_strand_id
1 'polypeptide(L)'
;MERQEHRDMDDEQEEHTIGSLDTSMDRYLEHHGLWRKRIPQDGSSLFRAVSEDLFSTQVHHYDVRLKCIEHIELHANEYSPLITMSLSKYLTHLKDPTTPGGMLEVEALAQCYR
;
A
#
# COMPACT_ATOMS: atom_id res chain seq x y z
N MET A 1 -21.08 -29.52 39.36
CA MET A 1 -20.73 -28.18 39.86
C MET A 1 -19.24 -28.27 40.14
N GLU A 2 -18.35 -27.50 39.52
CA GLU A 2 -18.45 -26.12 39.04
C GLU A 2 -17.72 -25.96 37.69
N ARG A 3 -18.35 -25.25 36.76
CA ARG A 3 -17.64 -24.52 35.70
C ARG A 3 -17.15 -23.23 36.34
N GLN A 4 -15.92 -22.82 36.08
CA GLN A 4 -15.61 -21.41 35.98
C GLN A 4 -14.63 -21.21 34.83
N GLU A 5 -15.15 -20.59 33.78
CA GLU A 5 -14.41 -20.02 32.66
C GLU A 5 -13.61 -18.81 33.17
N HIS A 6 -12.30 -18.78 32.94
CA HIS A 6 -11.57 -17.52 32.91
C HIS A 6 -10.81 -17.44 31.60
N ARG A 7 -11.34 -16.57 30.75
CA ARG A 7 -10.84 -16.19 29.43
C ARG A 7 -9.60 -15.31 29.57
N ASP A 8 -8.69 -15.55 28.64
CA ASP A 8 -7.86 -14.61 27.87
C ASP A 8 -7.15 -13.51 28.64
N MET A 9 -5.83 -13.45 28.45
CA MET A 9 -4.97 -12.26 28.33
C MET A 9 -3.54 -12.78 28.47
N ASP A 10 -2.81 -12.84 27.36
CA ASP A 10 -1.35 -12.63 27.25
C ASP A 10 -0.92 -13.02 25.83
N ASP A 11 -1.45 -12.31 24.83
CA ASP A 11 -0.74 -12.13 23.55
C ASP A 11 0.29 -11.03 23.84
N GLU A 12 1.50 -11.45 24.18
CA GLU A 12 2.68 -10.59 24.28
C GLU A 12 2.94 -9.95 22.91
N GLN A 13 2.40 -8.75 22.72
CA GLN A 13 2.82 -7.87 21.64
C GLN A 13 4.23 -7.36 21.98
N GLU A 14 5.24 -7.99 21.37
CA GLU A 14 6.61 -7.48 21.33
C GLU A 14 6.63 -6.11 20.63
N GLU A 15 6.60 -5.07 21.46
CA GLU A 15 6.76 -3.69 21.06
C GLU A 15 8.24 -3.41 20.75
N HIS A 16 8.62 -3.46 19.47
CA HIS A 16 9.95 -3.02 19.03
C HIS A 16 9.91 -1.58 18.48
N THR A 17 10.41 -0.69 19.33
CA THR A 17 10.73 0.74 19.23
C THR A 17 10.91 1.36 17.82
N ILE A 18 9.89 2.08 17.32
CA ILE A 18 10.01 3.17 16.32
C ILE A 18 9.12 4.36 16.75
N GLY A 19 9.08 4.69 18.04
CA GLY A 19 7.99 5.44 18.67
C GLY A 19 8.12 6.96 18.82
N SER A 20 8.81 7.70 17.95
CA SER A 20 9.00 9.16 18.19
C SER A 20 8.26 10.09 17.22
N LEU A 21 8.22 9.83 15.91
CA LEU A 21 7.45 10.66 14.95
C LEU A 21 6.01 10.18 14.69
N ASP A 22 5.72 8.91 14.99
CA ASP A 22 4.46 8.22 14.66
C ASP A 22 3.25 8.83 15.39
N THR A 23 3.45 9.19 16.66
CA THR A 23 2.39 9.54 17.61
C THR A 23 1.62 10.81 17.27
N SER A 24 2.21 11.78 16.57
CA SER A 24 1.49 13.01 16.20
C SER A 24 0.45 12.75 15.13
N MET A 25 0.80 11.95 14.12
CA MET A 25 -0.12 11.62 13.05
C MET A 25 -1.17 10.62 13.51
N ASP A 26 -0.81 9.67 14.37
CA ASP A 26 -1.76 8.70 14.91
C ASP A 26 -2.81 9.39 15.77
N ARG A 27 -2.44 10.35 16.62
CA ARG A 27 -3.41 11.19 17.36
C ARG A 27 -4.34 11.97 16.44
N TYR A 28 -3.81 12.50 15.33
CA TYR A 28 -4.64 13.20 14.34
C TYR A 28 -5.66 12.25 13.71
N LEU A 29 -5.22 11.06 13.29
CA LEU A 29 -6.12 10.05 12.74
C LEU A 29 -7.16 9.60 13.77
N GLU A 30 -6.74 9.35 15.01
CA GLU A 30 -7.62 8.95 16.11
C GLU A 30 -8.68 10.00 16.41
N HIS A 31 -8.32 11.28 16.42
CA HIS A 31 -9.26 12.39 16.55
C HIS A 31 -10.35 12.37 15.45
N HIS A 32 -10.01 11.87 14.27
CA HIS A 32 -10.93 11.69 13.15
C HIS A 32 -11.60 10.31 13.12
N GLY A 33 -11.45 9.48 14.15
CA GLY A 33 -12.00 8.11 14.18
C GLY A 33 -11.33 7.14 13.21
N LEU A 34 -10.11 7.48 12.76
CA LEU A 34 -9.29 6.70 11.85
C LEU A 34 -8.09 6.12 12.59
N TRP A 35 -7.43 5.16 11.96
CA TRP A 35 -6.19 4.58 12.45
C TRP A 35 -5.26 4.27 11.28
N ARG A 36 -3.96 4.15 11.57
CA ARG A 36 -2.95 3.85 10.57
C ARG A 36 -2.71 2.34 10.48
N LYS A 37 -3.00 1.76 9.31
CA LYS A 37 -2.52 0.39 9.01
C LYS A 37 -1.02 0.40 8.78
N ARG A 38 -0.29 -0.49 9.45
CA ARG A 38 1.12 -0.76 9.15
C ARG A 38 1.26 -1.38 7.77
N ILE A 39 2.04 -0.72 6.92
CA ILE A 39 2.47 -1.23 5.61
C ILE A 39 3.99 -1.38 5.65
N PRO A 40 4.58 -2.51 5.18
CA PRO A 40 6.01 -2.65 5.01
C PRO A 40 6.62 -1.51 4.19
N GLN A 41 7.72 -0.94 4.67
CA GLN A 41 8.43 0.15 4.00
C GLN A 41 9.39 -0.40 2.93
N ASP A 42 8.82 -0.99 1.88
CA ASP A 42 9.55 -1.57 0.74
C ASP A 42 9.15 -0.92 -0.60
N GLY A 43 9.80 -1.34 -1.69
CA GLY A 43 9.49 -0.90 -3.05
C GLY A 43 8.05 -1.20 -3.50
N SER A 44 7.30 -2.01 -2.77
CA SER A 44 5.91 -2.35 -3.05
C SER A 44 4.92 -1.68 -2.11
N SER A 45 5.37 -0.82 -1.18
CA SER A 45 4.54 -0.14 -0.17
C SER A 45 3.29 0.55 -0.74
N LEU A 46 3.41 1.29 -1.84
CA LEU A 46 2.24 1.90 -2.50
C LEU A 46 1.19 0.85 -2.90
N PHE A 47 1.63 -0.20 -3.59
CA PHE A 47 0.73 -1.24 -4.08
C PHE A 47 0.17 -2.09 -2.94
N ARG A 48 0.90 -2.27 -1.84
CA ARG A 48 0.41 -2.89 -0.60
C ARG A 48 -0.69 -2.06 0.04
N ALA A 49 -0.52 -0.74 0.11
CA ALA A 49 -1.54 0.17 0.64
C ALA A 49 -2.82 0.11 -0.18
N VAL A 50 -2.72 0.13 -1.51
CA VAL A 50 -3.89 0.02 -2.41
C VAL A 50 -4.53 -1.37 -2.34
N SER A 51 -3.73 -2.43 -2.24
CA SER A 51 -4.25 -3.79 -2.02
C SER A 51 -5.03 -3.91 -0.71
N GLU A 52 -4.53 -3.32 0.37
CA GLU A 52 -5.24 -3.29 1.66
C GLU A 52 -6.57 -2.53 1.55
N ASP A 53 -6.59 -1.39 0.87
CA ASP A 53 -7.80 -0.58 0.69
C ASP A 53 -8.89 -1.32 -0.13
N LEU A 54 -8.49 -1.96 -1.24
CA LEU A 54 -9.41 -2.64 -2.15
C LEU A 54 -9.87 -4.01 -1.63
N PHE A 55 -8.97 -4.75 -0.99
CA PHE A 55 -9.17 -6.18 -0.69
C PHE A 55 -9.08 -6.52 0.79
N SER A 56 -8.86 -5.54 1.67
CA SER A 56 -8.60 -5.76 3.10
C SER A 56 -7.40 -6.70 3.37
N THR A 57 -6.47 -6.78 2.42
CA THR A 57 -5.26 -7.59 2.52
C THR A 57 -4.15 -7.06 1.62
N GLN A 58 -2.91 -7.14 2.07
CA GLN A 58 -1.74 -6.68 1.30
C GLN A 58 -1.24 -7.72 0.28
N VAL A 59 -1.76 -8.96 0.29
CA VAL A 59 -1.18 -10.08 -0.48
C VAL A 59 -1.29 -9.89 -2.00
N HIS A 60 -2.24 -9.08 -2.48
CA HIS A 60 -2.46 -8.83 -3.90
C HIS A 60 -1.64 -7.65 -4.44
N HIS A 61 -0.66 -7.15 -3.68
CA HIS A 61 0.15 -5.98 -4.10
C HIS A 61 0.84 -6.17 -5.46
N TYR A 62 1.24 -7.39 -5.81
CA TYR A 62 1.85 -7.68 -7.11
C TYR A 62 0.83 -7.59 -8.25
N ASP A 63 -0.38 -8.13 -8.05
CA ASP A 63 -1.46 -8.05 -9.03
C ASP A 63 -1.92 -6.59 -9.24
N VAL A 64 -2.01 -5.82 -8.16
CA VAL A 64 -2.30 -4.37 -8.21
C VAL A 64 -1.22 -3.62 -9.02
N ARG A 65 0.06 -3.95 -8.82
CA ARG A 65 1.18 -3.39 -9.61
C ARG A 65 1.03 -3.73 -11.09
N LEU A 66 0.77 -4.98 -11.43
CA LEU A 66 0.58 -5.40 -12.82
C LEU A 66 -0.62 -4.71 -13.46
N LYS A 67 -1.72 -4.53 -12.72
CA LYS A 67 -2.90 -3.83 -13.23
C LYS A 67 -2.61 -2.36 -13.52
N CYS A 68 -1.82 -1.71 -12.66
CA CYS A 68 -1.33 -0.35 -12.90
C CYS A 68 -0.51 -0.26 -14.19
N ILE A 69 0.45 -1.18 -14.38
CA ILE A 69 1.29 -1.26 -15.57
C ILE A 69 0.45 -1.46 -16.84
N GLU A 70 -0.50 -2.38 -16.82
CA GLU A 70 -1.42 -2.65 -17.93
C GLU A 70 -2.21 -1.39 -18.31
N HIS A 71 -2.71 -0.65 -17.32
CA HIS A 71 -3.46 0.57 -17.56
C HIS A 71 -2.61 1.67 -18.16
N ILE A 72 -1.39 1.88 -17.65
CA ILE A 72 -0.44 2.85 -18.20
C ILE A 72 -0.09 2.50 -19.65
N GLU A 73 0.10 1.21 -19.95
CA GLU A 73 0.39 0.73 -21.30
C GLU A 73 -0.80 0.95 -22.25
N LEU A 74 -2.02 0.66 -21.80
CA LEU A 74 -3.24 0.87 -22.60
C LEU A 74 -3.50 2.35 -22.93
N HIS A 75 -3.10 3.25 -22.03
CA HIS A 75 -3.26 4.70 -22.18
C HIS A 75 -1.91 5.39 -22.47
N ALA A 76 -1.04 4.73 -23.24
CA ALA A 76 0.31 5.19 -23.54
C ALA A 76 0.39 6.66 -24.02
N ASN A 77 -0.59 7.13 -24.80
CA ASN A 77 -0.62 8.51 -25.31
C ASN A 77 -0.78 9.54 -24.19
N GLU A 78 -1.45 9.18 -23.09
CA GLU A 78 -1.71 10.04 -21.94
C GLU A 78 -0.51 10.04 -20.98
N TYR A 79 0.09 8.88 -20.74
CA TYR A 79 1.20 8.74 -19.79
C TYR A 79 2.57 9.03 -20.38
N SER A 80 2.82 8.74 -21.66
CA SER A 80 4.16 8.91 -22.25
C SER A 80 4.69 10.35 -22.16
N PRO A 81 3.87 11.41 -22.31
CA PRO A 81 4.35 12.79 -22.11
C PRO A 81 4.77 13.10 -20.65
N LEU A 82 4.30 12.33 -19.68
CA LEU A 82 4.59 12.51 -18.25
C LEU A 82 5.86 11.77 -17.81
N ILE A 83 6.40 10.89 -18.67
CA ILE A 83 7.52 10.01 -18.36
C ILE A 83 8.78 10.53 -19.06
N THR A 84 9.84 10.80 -18.28
CA THR A 84 11.11 11.35 -18.79
C THR A 84 11.87 10.37 -19.70
N MET A 85 11.68 9.07 -19.50
CA MET A 85 12.28 8.01 -20.32
C MET A 85 11.26 7.44 -21.31
N SER A 86 11.70 6.58 -22.24
CA SER A 86 10.76 5.85 -23.08
C SER A 86 9.80 5.01 -22.23
N LEU A 87 8.51 5.02 -22.57
CA LEU A 87 7.47 4.26 -21.88
C LEU A 87 7.86 2.78 -21.63
N SER A 88 8.41 2.09 -22.63
CA SER A 88 8.84 0.69 -22.49
C SER A 88 9.88 0.47 -21.36
N LYS A 89 10.87 1.37 -21.25
CA LYS A 89 11.87 1.32 -20.16
C LYS A 89 11.24 1.59 -18.81
N TYR A 90 10.32 2.55 -18.76
CA TYR A 90 9.57 2.87 -17.55
C TYR A 90 8.77 1.67 -17.05
N LEU A 91 7.95 1.05 -17.91
CA LEU A 91 7.17 -0.14 -17.56
C LEU A 91 8.06 -1.32 -17.17
N THR A 92 9.22 -1.47 -17.81
CA THR A 92 10.19 -2.51 -17.44
C THR A 92 10.73 -2.29 -16.03
N HIS A 93 11.08 -1.05 -15.66
CA HIS A 93 11.50 -0.74 -14.29
C HIS A 93 10.34 -0.94 -13.29
N LEU A 94 9.14 -0.51 -13.64
CA LEU A 94 7.97 -0.61 -12.77
C LEU A 94 7.54 -2.07 -12.52
N LYS A 95 7.84 -2.99 -13.45
CA LYS A 95 7.62 -4.44 -13.25
C LYS A 95 8.51 -5.04 -12.16
N ASP A 96 9.66 -4.45 -11.86
CA ASP A 96 10.52 -4.87 -10.75
C ASP A 96 9.84 -4.55 -9.41
N PRO A 97 9.57 -5.53 -8.54
CA PRO A 97 8.89 -5.31 -7.25
C PRO A 97 9.69 -4.43 -6.27
N THR A 98 10.98 -4.22 -6.51
CA THR A 98 11.84 -3.32 -5.73
C THR A 98 11.72 -1.86 -6.16
N THR A 99 11.18 -1.59 -7.36
CA THR A 99 10.93 -0.23 -7.84
C THR A 99 9.73 0.37 -7.12
N PRO A 100 9.90 1.50 -6.38
CA PRO A 100 8.80 2.20 -5.74
C PRO A 100 7.88 2.83 -6.78
N GLY A 101 6.57 2.76 -6.54
CA GLY A 101 5.60 3.56 -7.28
C GLY A 101 5.56 5.00 -6.76
N GLY A 102 5.01 5.91 -7.56
CA GLY A 102 4.86 7.32 -7.23
C GLY A 102 3.51 7.90 -7.64
N MET A 103 3.48 9.21 -7.87
CA MET A 103 2.24 9.93 -8.19
C MET A 103 1.58 9.43 -9.48
N LEU A 104 2.38 9.04 -10.48
CA LEU A 104 1.87 8.50 -11.75
C LEU A 104 1.09 7.20 -11.51
N GLU A 105 1.63 6.29 -10.69
CA GLU A 105 0.96 5.05 -10.32
C GLU A 105 -0.29 5.31 -9.47
N VAL A 106 -0.26 6.28 -8.56
CA VAL A 106 -1.44 6.69 -7.77
C VAL A 106 -2.56 7.12 -8.71
N GLU A 107 -2.25 7.99 -9.67
CA GLU A 107 -3.23 8.48 -10.64
C GLU A 107 -3.76 7.34 -11.52
N ALA A 108 -2.88 6.48 -12.04
CA ALA A 108 -3.27 5.31 -12.83
C ALA A 108 -4.18 4.36 -12.04
N LEU A 109 -3.82 4.03 -10.79
CA LEU A 109 -4.62 3.17 -9.93
C LEU A 109 -5.98 3.77 -9.59
N ALA A 110 -6.04 5.09 -9.33
CA ALA A 110 -7.28 5.79 -9.10
C ALA A 110 -8.21 5.80 -10.33
N GLN A 111 -7.66 5.74 -11.54
CA GLN A 111 -8.43 5.58 -12.78
C GLN A 111 -8.80 4.12 -13.07
N CYS A 112 -7.95 3.16 -12.68
CA CYS A 112 -8.19 1.72 -12.85
C CYS A 112 -9.38 1.21 -12.02
N TYR A 113 -9.49 1.66 -10.77
CA TYR A 113 -10.40 1.09 -9.76
C TYR A 113 -11.58 2.03 -9.41
N ARG A 114 -11.97 2.93 -10.33
CA ARG A 114 -13.14 3.82 -10.16
C ARG A 114 -14.45 3.07 -9.97
#